data_AF-A0A9Q8HTE9-F1
#
_entry.id   AF-A0A9Q8HTE9-F1
#
_cell.length_a   1.000
_cell.length_b   1.000
_cell.length_c   1.000
_cell.angle_alpha   90.00
_cell.angle_beta   90.00
_cell.angle_gamma   90.00
#
_symmetry.space_group_name_H-M   'P 1'
#
loop_
_entity.id
_entity.type
_entity.pdbx_description
1 polymer ?
#
loop_
_entity_poly.entity_id
_entity_poly.type
_entity_poly.pdbx_seq_one_letter_code
_entity_poly.pdbx_strand_id
1 'polypeptide(L)' 'MKDPEFAAEYDVLEERRKLVAMLKAARLELRLTQSDIAEKSGINVKNISRLERGIVSPTLTTLSRYAHALGGSLTFQLQQ' A
#
# COMPACT_ATOMS: atom_id res chain seq x y z
N MET A 1 21.32 7.20 20.22
CA MET A 1 20.11 7.86 20.74
C MET A 1 18.95 6.92 20.44
N LYS A 2 18.52 6.11 21.41
CA LYS A 2 17.45 5.11 21.27
C LYS A 2 16.25 5.65 22.03
N ASP A 3 15.52 6.55 21.40
CA ASP A 3 14.25 7.01 21.94
C ASP A 3 13.19 5.97 21.56
N PRO A 4 12.54 5.31 22.55
CA PRO A 4 11.52 4.30 22.27
C PRO A 4 10.31 4.83 21.49
N GLU A 5 10.01 6.13 21.58
CA GLU A 5 8.95 6.76 20.78
C GLU A 5 9.34 6.79 19.29
N PHE A 6 10.62 7.07 19.02
CA PHE A 6 11.21 7.04 17.68
C PHE A 6 11.28 5.62 17.10
N ALA A 7 11.44 4.60 17.97
CA ALA A 7 11.41 3.20 17.56
C ALA A 7 10.00 2.75 17.14
N ALA A 8 8.98 3.11 17.91
CA ALA A 8 7.59 2.74 17.60
C ALA A 8 7.08 3.40 16.31
N GLU A 9 7.38 4.68 16.10
CA GLU A 9 7.00 5.36 14.85
C GLU A 9 7.73 4.78 13.63
N TYR A 10 8.99 4.34 13.82
CA TYR A 10 9.76 3.66 12.79
C TYR A 10 9.15 2.30 12.42
N ASP A 11 8.70 1.52 13.39
CA ASP A 11 8.05 0.22 13.15
C ASP A 11 6.76 0.38 12.34
N VAL A 12 5.90 1.33 12.71
CA VAL A 12 4.67 1.65 11.96
C VAL A 12 4.98 2.09 10.53
N LEU A 13 6.06 2.84 10.32
CA LEU A 13 6.52 3.26 9.00
C LEU A 13 7.00 2.06 8.16
N GLU A 14 7.75 1.13 8.76
CA GLU A 14 8.23 -0.11 8.15
C GLU A 14 7.05 -1.02 7.71
N GLU A 15 6.08 -1.25 8.59
CA GLU A 15 4.88 -2.02 8.30
C GLU A 15 4.10 -1.45 7.11
N ARG A 16 3.89 -0.12 7.12
CA ARG A 16 3.24 0.58 6.01
C ARG A 16 4.00 0.40 4.70
N ARG A 17 5.34 0.48 4.72
CA ARG A 17 6.17 0.28 3.53
C ARG A 17 6.04 -1.15 2.98
N LYS A 18 6.02 -2.16 3.85
CA LYS A 18 5.82 -3.56 3.47
C LYS A 18 4.47 -3.75 2.77
N LEU A 19 3.38 -3.23 3.34
CA LEU A 19 2.04 -3.34 2.73
C LEU A 19 1.99 -2.72 1.33
N VAL A 20 2.53 -1.52 1.16
CA VAL A 20 2.57 -0.84 -0.15
C VAL A 20 3.46 -1.59 -1.14
N ALA A 21 4.60 -2.12 -0.69
CA ALA A 21 5.50 -2.90 -1.53
C ALA A 21 4.84 -4.19 -2.04
N MET A 22 4.06 -4.88 -1.20
CA MET A 22 3.28 -6.06 -1.59
C MET A 22 2.26 -5.75 -2.69
N LEU A 23 1.48 -4.67 -2.53
CA LEU A 23 0.53 -4.24 -3.57
C LEU A 23 1.21 -3.92 -4.89
N LYS A 24 2.35 -3.21 -4.84
CA LYS A 24 3.14 -2.87 -6.02
C LYS A 24 3.71 -4.11 -6.69
N ALA A 25 4.23 -5.07 -5.92
CA ALA A 25 4.77 -6.32 -6.45
C ALA A 25 3.68 -7.12 -7.18
N ALA A 26 2.51 -7.30 -6.56
CA ALA A 26 1.38 -7.98 -7.17
C ALA A 26 0.91 -7.29 -8.47
N ARG A 27 0.89 -5.94 -8.51
CA ARG A 27 0.59 -5.20 -9.75
C ARG A 27 1.57 -5.56 -10.87
N LEU A 28 2.87 -5.60 -10.56
CA LEU A 28 3.91 -5.88 -11.53
C LEU A 28 3.87 -7.34 -12.01
N GLU A 29 3.56 -8.29 -11.13
CA GLU A 29 3.35 -9.70 -11.47
C GLU A 29 2.19 -9.89 -12.45
N LEU A 30 1.10 -9.13 -12.27
CA LEU A 30 -0.03 -9.09 -13.19
C LEU A 30 0.24 -8.27 -14.47
N ARG A 31 1.44 -7.71 -14.62
CA ARG A 31 1.85 -6.84 -15.75
C ARG A 31 0.94 -5.63 -15.96
N LEU A 32 0.32 -5.13 -14.89
CA LEU A 32 -0.55 -3.97 -14.93
C LEU A 32 0.25 -2.68 -14.76
N THR A 33 -0.12 -1.63 -15.48
CA THR A 33 0.42 -0.28 -15.29
C THR A 33 -0.22 0.42 -14.08
N GLN A 34 0.36 1.54 -13.65
CA GLN A 34 -0.28 2.39 -12.62
C GLN A 34 -1.63 2.94 -13.12
N SER A 35 -1.77 3.18 -14.42
CA SER A 35 -3.03 3.62 -15.04
C SER A 35 -4.08 2.52 -15.02
N ASP A 36 -3.70 1.27 -15.26
CA ASP A 36 -4.64 0.14 -15.24
C ASP A 36 -5.23 -0.06 -13.83
N ILE A 37 -4.39 0.08 -12.79
CA ILE A 37 -4.88 0.06 -11.41
C ILE A 37 -5.73 1.28 -11.11
N ALA A 38 -5.36 2.46 -11.58
CA ALA A 38 -6.15 3.67 -11.39
C ALA A 38 -7.58 3.51 -11.95
N GLU A 39 -7.69 2.96 -13.15
CA GLU A 39 -8.98 2.65 -13.81
C GLU A 39 -9.79 1.63 -13.01
N LYS A 40 -9.19 0.49 -12.66
CA LYS A 40 -9.87 -0.59 -11.93
C LYS A 40 -10.27 -0.24 -10.50
N SER A 41 -9.48 0.59 -9.82
CA SER A 41 -9.70 0.96 -8.41
C SER A 41 -10.49 2.26 -8.23
N GLY A 42 -10.64 3.06 -9.28
CA GLY A 42 -11.18 4.43 -9.22
C GLY A 42 -10.29 5.41 -8.45
N ILE A 43 -9.01 5.07 -8.23
CA ILE A 43 -8.03 5.94 -7.56
C ILE A 43 -7.28 6.74 -8.63
N ASN A 44 -7.03 8.02 -8.39
CA ASN A 44 -6.26 8.83 -9.33
C ASN A 44 -4.84 8.25 -9.54
N VAL A 45 -4.37 8.18 -10.79
CA VAL A 45 -3.04 7.63 -11.13
C VAL A 45 -1.88 8.33 -10.41
N LYS A 46 -1.97 9.65 -10.15
CA LYS A 46 -0.97 10.38 -9.35
C LYS A 46 -0.96 9.89 -7.90
N ASN A 47 -2.12 9.53 -7.35
CA ASN A 47 -2.23 8.98 -6.00
C ASN A 47 -1.66 7.55 -5.93
N ILE A 48 -1.92 6.70 -6.93
CA ILE A 48 -1.26 5.39 -7.07
C ILE A 48 0.26 5.54 -7.12
N SER A 49 0.75 6.49 -7.92
CA SER A 49 2.18 6.77 -8.05
C SER A 49 2.81 7.25 -6.75
N ARG A 50 2.15 8.15 -6.01
CA ARG A 50 2.62 8.63 -4.69
C ARG A 50 2.57 7.54 -3.63
N LEU A 51 1.51 6.73 -3.64
CA LEU A 51 1.35 5.55 -2.78
C LEU A 51 2.53 4.61 -2.97
N GLU A 52 2.80 4.15 -4.20
CA GLU A 52 3.87 3.18 -4.51
C GLU A 52 5.29 3.69 -4.27
N ARG A 53 5.46 5.02 -4.12
CA ARG A 53 6.72 5.65 -3.70
C ARG A 53 6.80 5.89 -2.19
N GLY A 54 5.77 5.54 -1.43
CA GLY A 54 5.71 5.75 0.02
C GLY A 54 5.58 7.22 0.44
N ILE A 55 5.13 8.10 -0.46
CA ILE A 55 5.04 9.56 -0.22
C ILE A 55 3.81 9.92 0.61
N VAL A 56 2.77 9.08 0.58
CA VAL A 56 1.50 9.34 1.27
C VAL A 56 1.16 8.16 2.17
N SER A 57 0.53 8.45 3.31
CA SER A 57 -0.07 7.41 4.14
C SER A 57 -1.43 7.02 3.55
N PRO A 58 -1.65 5.77 3.13
CA PRO A 58 -2.93 5.35 2.59
C PRO A 58 -3.97 5.15 3.70
N THR A 59 -5.23 5.36 3.32
CA THR A 59 -6.36 4.88 4.11
C THR A 59 -6.60 3.38 3.84
N LEU A 60 -7.27 2.70 4.78
CA LEU A 60 -7.72 1.31 4.56
C LEU A 60 -8.59 1.17 3.30
N THR A 61 -9.45 2.16 3.02
CA THR A 61 -10.25 2.20 1.80
C THR A 61 -9.39 2.22 0.53
N THR A 62 -8.29 2.99 0.53
CA THR A 62 -7.35 3.02 -0.59
C THR A 62 -6.67 1.66 -0.78
N LEU A 63 -6.20 1.04 0.31
CA LEU A 63 -5.58 -0.28 0.26
C LEU A 63 -6.55 -1.36 -0.23
N SER A 64 -7.78 -1.36 0.28
CA SER A 64 -8.83 -2.29 -0.12
C SER A 64 -9.20 -2.13 -1.60
N ARG A 65 -9.43 -0.92 -2.09
CA ARG A 65 -9.72 -0.67 -3.52
C ARG A 65 -8.57 -1.10 -4.43
N TYR A 66 -7.33 -0.87 -4.02
CA TYR A 66 -6.15 -1.35 -4.76
C TYR A 66 -6.14 -2.88 -4.79
N ALA A 67 -6.28 -3.54 -3.64
CA ALA A 67 -6.30 -5.01 -3.56
C ALA A 67 -7.42 -5.61 -4.42
N HIS A 68 -8.62 -5.04 -4.39
CA HIS A 68 -9.73 -5.48 -5.24
C HIS A 68 -9.46 -5.26 -6.73
N ALA A 69 -8.80 -4.16 -7.12
CA ALA A 69 -8.39 -3.92 -8.50
C ALA A 69 -7.37 -4.96 -9.02
N LEU A 70 -6.60 -5.58 -8.11
CA LEU A 70 -5.72 -6.71 -8.42
C LEU A 70 -6.46 -8.06 -8.45
N GLY A 71 -7.76 -8.10 -8.15
CA GLY A 71 -8.54 -9.34 -8.00
C GLY A 71 -8.39 -10.00 -6.63
N GLY A 72 -7.78 -9.32 -5.65
CA GLY A 72 -7.60 -9.80 -4.29
C GLY A 72 -8.56 -9.16 -3.29
N SER A 73 -8.21 -9.29 -2.02
CA SER A 73 -8.87 -8.62 -0.89
C SER A 73 -7.83 -8.25 0.17
N LEU A 74 -8.16 -7.25 1.00
CA LEU A 74 -7.32 -6.87 2.14
C LEU A 74 -7.79 -7.65 3.37
N THR A 75 -6.89 -8.44 3.97
CA THR A 75 -7.12 -9.13 5.24
C THR A 75 -6.17 -8.56 6.28
N PHE A 76 -6.71 -8.23 7.46
CA PHE A 76 -5.91 -7.86 8.63
C PHE A 76 -5.86 -9.05 9.59
N GLN A 77 -4.66 -9.42 10.03
CA GLN A 77 -4.46 -10.46 11.03
C GLN A 77 -3.55 -9.90 12.14
N LEU A 78 -4.06 -9.91 13.36
CA LEU A 78 -3.29 -9.55 14.56
C LEU A 78 -2.52 -10.78 15.04
N GLN A 79 -1.23 -10.62 15.31
CA GLN A 79 -0.37 -11.64 15.92
C GLN A 79 0.03 -11.18 17.33
N GLN A 80 0.06 -12.11 18.30
CA GLN A 80 0.46 -11.90 19.69
C GLN A 80 1.76 -12.63 20.00
#